data_AF-A0A976FLJ6-F1
#
_entry.id   AF-A0A976FLJ6-F1
#
_cell.length_a   1.000
_cell.length_b   1.000
_cell.length_c   1.000
_cell.angle_alpha   90.00
_cell.angle_beta   90.00
_cell.angle_gamma   90.00
#
_symmetry.space_group_name_H-M   'P 1'
#
loop_
_entity.id
_entity.type
_entity.pdbx_description
1 polymer ?
#
loop_
_entity_poly.entity_id
_entity_poly.type
_entity_poly.pdbx_seq_one_letter_code
_entity_poly.pdbx_strand_id
1 'polypeptide(L)'
;MLYSRKAMAAEQAKSRGNRAFAAGLFSDAVACFSEALAVAPSDSNAHVFYSNRSAAQLKLNKANEALNDADQCIALQPTWTKGYSRRGAALYALGRYTDAYRAYKDGLSQDASNTGLLEGLRAVEAKLVTPGTTTSSSSTSTPHATTTLTTFLFGSKHNMFQLYQFLLRILLLLCFGNFWVPTLLSSSVAYANFFKLSLVNHASFLAFTHGIPKWSASYAQRLLLDPAAQLFFFCLVFWVSEPHGLAMMPVFLLEIVHYFAYLNSLMQVLGLSDSSVVKIVTSKALVPLTALVISDPSFPALSTRAKWAKLYTRVPQIAANIDVAIGFALLFEMLTPSRNFLLLVLYWQVLRVRYMISPHLQEAFRSLHATILTFVNSPRCPAVIGIVYGKLYAFISKMGDAAAQQQAAGAGGLASRCNVM
;
A
#
# COMPACT_ATOMS: atom_id res chain seq x y z
N MET A 1 7.78 -21.77 35.23
CA MET A 1 7.73 -20.54 36.07
C MET A 1 7.89 -19.23 35.29
N LEU A 2 8.86 -19.10 34.38
CA LEU A 2 9.11 -17.83 33.64
C LEU A 2 7.92 -17.37 32.76
N TYR A 3 7.25 -18.30 32.07
CA TYR A 3 6.06 -18.01 31.27
C TYR A 3 4.92 -17.38 32.11
N SER A 4 4.64 -17.96 33.27
CA SER A 4 3.64 -17.46 34.22
C SER A 4 3.99 -16.08 34.77
N ARG A 5 5.28 -15.80 35.06
CA ARG A 5 5.72 -14.46 35.51
C ARG A 5 5.50 -13.39 34.42
N LYS A 6 5.82 -13.68 33.16
CA LYS A 6 5.61 -12.75 32.04
C LYS A 6 4.12 -12.48 31.78
N ALA A 7 3.29 -13.51 31.83
CA ALA A 7 1.84 -13.37 31.70
C ALA A 7 1.24 -12.50 32.82
N MET A 8 1.67 -12.71 34.07
CA MET A 8 1.25 -11.89 35.21
C MET A 8 1.70 -10.42 35.08
N ALA A 9 2.94 -10.18 34.61
CA ALA A 9 3.44 -8.83 34.37
C ALA A 9 2.64 -8.09 33.27
N ALA A 10 2.31 -8.78 32.16
CA ALA A 10 1.50 -8.21 31.10
C ALA A 10 0.08 -7.84 31.60
N GLU A 11 -0.52 -8.70 32.41
CA GLU A 11 -1.85 -8.46 32.98
C GLU A 11 -1.85 -7.32 34.01
N GLN A 12 -0.81 -7.20 34.83
CA GLN A 12 -0.61 -6.05 35.73
C GLN A 12 -0.43 -4.74 34.96
N ALA A 13 0.34 -4.75 33.88
CA ALA A 13 0.51 -3.59 33.00
C ALA A 13 -0.82 -3.20 32.32
N LYS A 14 -1.61 -4.17 31.86
CA LYS A 14 -2.98 -3.92 31.37
C LYS A 14 -3.87 -3.28 32.44
N SER A 15 -3.86 -3.80 33.67
CA SER A 15 -4.65 -3.27 34.77
C SER A 15 -4.27 -1.81 35.10
N ARG A 16 -2.96 -1.51 35.14
CA ARG A 16 -2.46 -0.13 35.26
C ARG A 16 -2.94 0.77 34.11
N GLY A 17 -2.83 0.28 32.86
CA GLY A 17 -3.31 1.01 31.68
C GLY A 17 -4.80 1.29 31.71
N ASN A 18 -5.61 0.34 32.17
CA ASN A 18 -7.06 0.53 32.34
C ASN A 18 -7.38 1.58 33.40
N ARG A 19 -6.65 1.60 34.53
CA ARG A 19 -6.80 2.64 35.57
C ARG A 19 -6.41 4.02 35.05
N ALA A 20 -5.29 4.12 34.33
CA ALA A 20 -4.86 5.36 33.71
C ALA A 20 -5.89 5.86 32.67
N PHE A 21 -6.43 4.96 31.85
CA PHE A 21 -7.48 5.29 30.87
C PHE A 21 -8.75 5.80 31.56
N ALA A 22 -9.17 5.16 32.66
CA ALA A 22 -10.34 5.60 33.45
C ALA A 22 -10.10 6.96 34.13
N ALA A 23 -8.86 7.26 34.51
CA ALA A 23 -8.45 8.56 35.06
C ALA A 23 -8.25 9.66 34.00
N GLY A 24 -8.45 9.37 32.70
CA GLY A 24 -8.23 10.32 31.61
C GLY A 24 -6.75 10.54 31.25
N LEU A 25 -5.82 9.82 31.87
CA LEU A 25 -4.39 9.87 31.60
C LEU A 25 -4.06 8.98 30.39
N PHE A 26 -4.47 9.43 29.20
CA PHE A 26 -4.40 8.61 27.99
C PHE A 26 -2.97 8.33 27.51
N SER A 27 -2.02 9.24 27.73
CA SER A 27 -0.58 9.00 27.45
C SER A 27 -0.03 7.85 28.27
N ASP A 28 -0.36 7.82 29.56
CA ASP A 28 0.13 6.84 30.52
C ASP A 28 -0.54 5.48 30.28
N ALA A 29 -1.81 5.50 29.87
CA ALA A 29 -2.51 4.32 29.39
C ALA A 29 -1.80 3.69 28.17
N VAL A 30 -1.42 4.50 27.17
CA VAL A 30 -0.66 4.02 26.00
C VAL A 30 0.69 3.42 26.41
N ALA A 31 1.41 4.05 27.34
CA ALA A 31 2.68 3.55 27.86
C ALA A 31 2.49 2.19 28.55
N CYS A 32 1.51 2.06 29.44
CA CYS A 32 1.19 0.83 30.15
C CYS A 32 0.77 -0.32 29.20
N PHE A 33 -0.04 -0.04 28.17
CA PHE A 33 -0.41 -1.07 27.19
C PHE A 33 0.77 -1.46 26.29
N SER A 34 1.69 -0.54 26.01
CA SER A 34 2.91 -0.84 25.26
C SER A 34 3.87 -1.71 26.07
N GLU A 35 3.98 -1.45 27.38
CA GLU A 35 4.70 -2.32 28.31
C GLU A 35 4.08 -3.72 28.34
N ALA A 36 2.74 -3.81 28.43
CA ALA A 36 2.04 -5.10 28.38
C ALA A 36 2.35 -5.89 27.10
N LEU A 37 2.40 -5.22 25.95
CA LEU A 37 2.75 -5.81 24.66
C LEU A 37 4.23 -6.26 24.58
N ALA A 38 5.15 -5.54 25.22
CA ALA A 38 6.57 -5.88 25.21
C ALA A 38 6.89 -7.12 26.05
N VAL A 39 6.12 -7.38 27.11
CA VAL A 39 6.34 -8.52 28.02
C VAL A 39 5.37 -9.69 27.78
N ALA A 40 4.38 -9.49 26.91
CA ALA A 40 3.38 -10.49 26.51
C ALA A 40 4.04 -11.76 25.93
N PRO A 41 3.71 -12.95 26.46
CA PRO A 41 4.05 -14.22 25.80
C PRO A 41 3.34 -14.39 24.45
N SER A 42 3.89 -15.21 23.55
CA SER A 42 3.37 -15.43 22.19
C SER A 42 1.93 -15.95 22.14
N ASP A 43 1.48 -16.71 23.15
CA ASP A 43 0.11 -17.27 23.24
C ASP A 43 -0.82 -16.43 24.15
N SER A 44 -0.49 -15.17 24.42
CA SER A 44 -1.26 -14.29 25.31
C SER A 44 -2.38 -13.53 24.58
N ASN A 45 -3.29 -12.94 25.36
CA ASN A 45 -4.38 -12.07 24.89
C ASN A 45 -3.88 -10.70 24.34
N ALA A 46 -2.82 -10.70 23.54
CA ALA A 46 -2.18 -9.51 22.99
C ALA A 46 -3.15 -8.64 22.16
N HIS A 47 -4.14 -9.26 21.49
CA HIS A 47 -5.22 -8.57 20.81
C HIS A 47 -5.97 -7.58 21.72
N VAL A 48 -6.13 -7.92 23.02
CA VAL A 48 -6.77 -7.03 24.01
C VAL A 48 -5.91 -5.81 24.32
N PHE A 49 -4.59 -5.98 24.43
CA PHE A 49 -3.68 -4.87 24.69
C PHE A 49 -3.66 -3.89 23.51
N TYR A 50 -3.59 -4.39 22.28
CA TYR A 50 -3.71 -3.59 21.06
C TYR A 50 -5.06 -2.84 20.99
N SER A 51 -6.18 -3.51 21.29
CA SER A 51 -7.51 -2.88 21.29
C SER A 51 -7.63 -1.74 22.32
N ASN A 52 -7.05 -1.91 23.50
CA ASN A 52 -7.07 -0.89 24.54
C ASN A 52 -6.12 0.28 24.23
N ARG A 53 -4.94 -0.01 23.65
CA ARG A 53 -4.00 1.02 23.20
C ARG A 53 -4.56 1.85 22.05
N SER A 54 -5.24 1.21 21.10
CA SER A 54 -5.97 1.88 20.01
C SER A 54 -7.01 2.88 20.56
N ALA A 55 -7.78 2.49 21.58
CA ALA A 55 -8.75 3.39 22.21
C ALA A 55 -8.07 4.60 22.87
N ALA A 56 -6.95 4.39 23.58
CA ALA A 56 -6.19 5.45 24.22
C ALA A 56 -5.57 6.41 23.20
N GLN A 57 -5.05 5.88 22.09
CA GLN A 57 -4.53 6.69 20.98
C GLN A 57 -5.61 7.55 20.31
N LEU A 58 -6.84 7.05 20.15
CA LEU A 58 -7.95 7.87 19.64
C LEU A 58 -8.27 9.05 20.56
N LYS A 59 -8.20 8.85 21.89
CA LYS A 59 -8.38 9.95 22.86
C LYS A 59 -7.26 11.00 22.80
N LEU A 60 -6.10 10.64 22.25
CA LEU A 60 -4.98 11.54 21.98
C LEU A 60 -5.00 12.13 20.56
N ASN A 61 -6.07 11.94 19.79
CA ASN A 61 -6.16 12.32 18.37
C ASN A 61 -5.09 11.67 17.46
N LYS A 62 -4.52 10.54 17.89
CA LYS A 62 -3.53 9.74 17.15
C LYS A 62 -4.23 8.63 16.36
N ALA A 63 -5.05 9.04 15.40
CA ALA A 63 -5.97 8.13 14.72
C ALA A 63 -5.27 7.14 13.75
N ASN A 64 -4.09 7.48 13.22
CA ASN A 64 -3.31 6.57 12.37
C ASN A 64 -2.68 5.43 13.20
N GLU A 65 -2.13 5.76 14.36
CA GLU A 65 -1.58 4.80 15.31
C GLU A 65 -2.68 3.88 15.85
N ALA A 66 -3.85 4.46 16.15
CA ALA A 66 -5.02 3.70 16.56
C ALA A 66 -5.51 2.73 15.49
N LEU A 67 -5.41 3.12 14.21
CA LEU A 67 -5.75 2.25 13.08
C LEU A 67 -4.78 1.08 12.98
N ASN A 68 -3.47 1.33 13.07
CA ASN A 68 -2.47 0.27 13.07
C ASN A 68 -2.68 -0.73 14.21
N ASP A 69 -2.95 -0.24 15.43
CA ASP A 69 -3.25 -1.11 16.56
C ASP A 69 -4.56 -1.91 16.36
N ALA A 70 -5.56 -1.32 15.72
CA ALA A 70 -6.80 -2.02 15.38
C ALA A 70 -6.59 -3.12 14.32
N ASP A 71 -5.74 -2.87 13.31
CA ASP A 71 -5.39 -3.88 12.30
C ASP A 71 -4.58 -5.03 12.93
N GLN A 72 -3.65 -4.75 13.85
CA GLN A 72 -2.95 -5.79 14.62
C GLN A 72 -3.91 -6.60 15.50
N CYS A 73 -4.90 -5.95 16.11
CA CYS A 73 -5.94 -6.64 16.88
C CYS A 73 -6.72 -7.65 16.02
N ILE A 74 -7.09 -7.28 14.80
CA ILE A 74 -7.83 -8.15 13.86
C ILE A 74 -6.93 -9.26 13.34
N ALA A 75 -5.65 -8.98 13.05
CA ALA A 75 -4.70 -9.98 12.60
C ALA A 75 -4.48 -11.08 13.66
N LEU A 76 -4.44 -10.69 14.94
CA LEU A 76 -4.27 -11.62 16.05
C LEU A 76 -5.54 -12.39 16.42
N GLN A 77 -6.71 -11.74 16.34
CA GLN A 77 -8.00 -12.39 16.62
C GLN A 77 -9.08 -11.94 15.63
N PRO A 78 -9.18 -12.60 14.46
CA PRO A 78 -10.11 -12.20 13.39
C PRO A 78 -11.59 -12.33 13.74
N THR A 79 -11.95 -13.14 14.74
CA THR A 79 -13.35 -13.32 15.16
C THR A 79 -13.77 -12.33 16.24
N TRP A 80 -12.86 -11.51 16.75
CA TRP A 80 -13.16 -10.60 17.86
C TRP A 80 -13.64 -9.23 17.36
N THR A 81 -14.95 -9.02 17.49
CA THR A 81 -15.70 -7.86 16.98
C THR A 81 -15.20 -6.51 17.50
N LYS A 82 -14.54 -6.50 18.67
CA LYS A 82 -13.94 -5.29 19.24
C LYS A 82 -12.80 -4.74 18.39
N GLY A 83 -12.03 -5.60 17.68
CA GLY A 83 -10.99 -5.16 16.75
C GLY A 83 -11.56 -4.33 15.60
N TYR A 84 -12.63 -4.82 14.97
CA TYR A 84 -13.38 -4.12 13.93
C TYR A 84 -14.00 -2.81 14.43
N SER A 85 -14.52 -2.81 15.66
CA SER A 85 -15.04 -1.59 16.30
C SER A 85 -13.95 -0.52 16.44
N ARG A 86 -12.73 -0.90 16.83
CA ARG A 86 -11.58 0.02 16.92
C ARG A 86 -11.15 0.53 15.56
N ARG A 87 -11.10 -0.35 14.55
CA ARG A 87 -10.74 -0.01 13.18
C ARG A 87 -11.73 1.00 12.57
N GLY A 88 -13.02 0.73 12.72
CA GLY A 88 -14.08 1.65 12.30
C GLY A 88 -13.97 3.01 12.98
N ALA A 89 -13.74 3.05 14.29
CA ALA A 89 -13.60 4.30 15.03
C ALA A 89 -12.36 5.10 14.61
N ALA A 90 -11.25 4.43 14.35
CA ALA A 90 -10.03 5.09 13.85
C ALA A 90 -10.20 5.65 12.44
N LEU A 91 -10.81 4.89 11.53
CA LEU A 91 -11.12 5.35 10.17
C LEU A 91 -12.13 6.50 10.18
N TYR A 92 -13.10 6.47 11.08
CA TYR A 92 -14.04 7.57 11.30
C TYR A 92 -13.31 8.85 11.73
N ALA A 93 -12.41 8.76 12.71
CA ALA A 93 -11.60 9.88 13.18
C ALA A 93 -10.65 10.43 12.09
N LEU A 94 -10.23 9.60 11.15
CA LEU A 94 -9.45 9.99 9.97
C LEU A 94 -10.29 10.60 8.83
N GLY A 95 -11.62 10.66 8.97
CA GLY A 95 -12.53 11.12 7.92
C GLY A 95 -12.70 10.14 6.75
N ARG A 96 -12.20 8.91 6.89
CA ARG A 96 -12.30 7.83 5.88
C ARG A 96 -13.60 7.06 6.07
N TYR A 97 -14.74 7.74 5.90
CA TYR A 97 -16.07 7.22 6.24
C TYR A 97 -16.46 5.96 5.46
N THR A 98 -16.08 5.85 4.18
CA THR A 98 -16.34 4.64 3.38
C THR A 98 -15.58 3.42 3.88
N ASP A 99 -14.36 3.62 4.37
CA ASP A 99 -13.54 2.53 4.91
C ASP A 99 -14.02 2.17 6.32
N ALA A 100 -14.45 3.16 7.11
CA ALA A 100 -15.09 2.94 8.40
C ALA A 100 -16.38 2.11 8.24
N TYR A 101 -17.21 2.43 7.24
CA TYR A 101 -18.42 1.67 6.91
C TYR A 101 -18.12 0.20 6.65
N ARG A 102 -17.08 -0.09 5.84
CA ARG A 102 -16.63 -1.45 5.55
C ARG A 102 -16.13 -2.14 6.82
N ALA A 103 -15.30 -1.47 7.62
CA ALA A 103 -14.78 -2.04 8.86
C ALA A 103 -15.90 -2.42 9.85
N TYR A 104 -16.95 -1.58 9.99
CA TYR A 104 -18.10 -1.91 10.82
C TYR A 104 -18.92 -3.09 10.26
N LYS A 105 -19.13 -3.14 8.94
CA LYS A 105 -19.80 -4.28 8.29
C LYS A 105 -19.02 -5.59 8.41
N ASP A 106 -17.70 -5.53 8.27
CA ASP A 106 -16.83 -6.69 8.46
C ASP A 106 -16.96 -7.20 9.91
N GLY A 107 -17.02 -6.30 10.89
CA GLY A 107 -17.32 -6.67 12.28
C GLY A 107 -18.69 -7.31 12.48
N LEU A 108 -19.74 -6.76 11.85
CA LEU A 108 -21.10 -7.29 11.93
C LEU A 108 -21.26 -8.65 11.25
N SER A 109 -20.37 -9.00 10.32
CA SER A 109 -20.31 -10.36 9.76
C SER A 109 -19.87 -11.41 10.79
N GLN A 110 -19.14 -11.00 11.84
CA GLN A 110 -18.71 -11.86 12.94
C GLN A 110 -19.76 -11.94 14.05
N ASP A 111 -20.42 -10.82 14.35
CA ASP A 111 -21.55 -10.74 15.30
C ASP A 111 -22.55 -9.70 14.81
N ALA A 112 -23.63 -10.17 14.19
CA ALA A 112 -24.66 -9.32 13.59
C ALA A 112 -25.48 -8.55 14.64
N SER A 113 -25.44 -8.98 15.91
CA SER A 113 -26.20 -8.38 17.01
C SER A 113 -25.41 -7.34 17.81
N ASN A 114 -24.16 -7.09 17.44
CA ASN A 114 -23.25 -6.25 18.22
C ASN A 114 -23.68 -4.77 18.21
N THR A 115 -24.15 -4.29 19.35
CA THR A 115 -24.69 -2.92 19.49
C THR A 115 -23.65 -1.84 19.19
N GLY A 116 -22.39 -2.01 19.61
CA GLY A 116 -21.33 -1.03 19.39
C GLY A 116 -20.94 -0.89 17.92
N LEU A 117 -20.96 -1.99 17.16
CA LEU A 117 -20.74 -1.97 15.71
C LEU A 117 -21.92 -1.34 14.97
N LEU A 118 -23.16 -1.64 15.37
CA LEU A 118 -24.36 -1.02 14.80
C LEU A 118 -24.41 0.49 15.05
N GLU A 119 -24.03 0.94 16.25
CA GLU A 119 -23.95 2.37 16.58
C GLU A 119 -22.88 3.09 15.75
N GLY A 120 -21.68 2.49 15.66
CA GLY A 120 -20.60 3.01 14.81
C GLY A 120 -20.99 3.07 13.33
N LEU A 121 -21.71 2.06 12.83
CA LEU A 121 -22.23 2.04 11.47
C LEU A 121 -23.24 3.16 11.23
N ARG A 122 -24.20 3.37 12.15
CA ARG A 122 -25.16 4.49 12.05
C ARG A 122 -24.47 5.85 12.07
N ALA A 123 -23.44 6.03 12.90
CA ALA A 123 -22.68 7.28 12.96
C ALA A 123 -21.93 7.57 11.65
N VAL A 124 -21.42 6.52 10.99
CA VAL A 124 -20.81 6.62 9.64
C VAL A 124 -21.87 6.92 8.59
N GLU A 125 -23.01 6.20 8.60
CA GLU A 125 -24.12 6.41 7.67
C GLU A 125 -24.65 7.84 7.76
N ALA A 126 -24.81 8.40 8.97
CA ALA A 126 -25.20 9.80 9.15
C ALA A 126 -24.23 10.79 8.49
N LYS A 127 -22.92 10.51 8.49
CA LYS A 127 -21.92 11.32 7.78
C LYS A 127 -21.97 11.14 6.27
N LEU A 128 -22.28 9.92 5.81
CA LEU A 128 -22.46 9.60 4.39
C LEU A 128 -23.79 10.14 3.83
N VAL A 129 -24.81 10.38 4.67
CA VAL A 129 -26.20 10.78 4.30
C VAL A 129 -26.43 12.31 4.33
N THR A 130 -25.40 13.14 4.57
CA THR A 130 -25.47 14.61 4.37
C THR A 130 -26.06 14.94 2.97
N PRO A 131 -27.03 15.87 2.83
CA PRO A 131 -28.08 15.75 1.81
C PRO A 131 -27.55 15.91 0.39
N GLY A 132 -27.66 14.82 -0.36
CA GLY A 132 -27.23 14.74 -1.75
C GLY A 132 -27.24 13.34 -2.34
N THR A 133 -27.51 12.29 -1.55
CA THR A 133 -27.65 10.94 -2.10
C THR A 133 -28.66 10.14 -1.30
N THR A 134 -29.86 9.97 -1.86
CA THR A 134 -30.93 9.15 -1.30
C THR A 134 -30.51 7.68 -1.36
N THR A 135 -30.42 7.09 -0.18
CA THR A 135 -30.27 5.67 0.11
C THR A 135 -31.47 4.85 -0.38
N SER A 136 -31.19 3.70 -0.99
CA SER A 136 -32.05 2.53 -0.91
C SER A 136 -31.31 1.45 -0.11
N SER A 137 -31.70 1.28 1.15
CA SER A 137 -31.28 0.21 2.04
C SER A 137 -32.19 -1.01 1.88
N SER A 138 -31.59 -2.19 1.72
CA SER A 138 -31.85 -3.43 2.49
C SER A 138 -31.66 -4.68 1.62
N SER A 139 -30.85 -5.63 2.09
CA SER A 139 -31.22 -7.04 2.00
C SER A 139 -30.42 -7.90 2.98
N THR A 140 -31.17 -8.49 3.90
CA THR A 140 -31.00 -9.85 4.41
C THR A 140 -30.90 -10.81 3.21
N SER A 141 -30.03 -11.81 3.34
CA SER A 141 -29.80 -12.99 2.47
C SER A 141 -30.66 -13.17 1.19
N THR A 142 -29.95 -13.12 0.04
CA THR A 142 -30.22 -13.70 -1.32
C THR A 142 -31.45 -13.20 -2.11
N PRO A 143 -31.39 -13.03 -3.46
CA PRO A 143 -30.35 -13.36 -4.43
C PRO A 143 -29.59 -12.11 -4.92
N HIS A 144 -28.58 -12.29 -5.79
CA HIS A 144 -27.85 -11.20 -6.44
C HIS A 144 -28.80 -10.08 -6.91
N ALA A 145 -28.73 -8.92 -6.27
CA ALA A 145 -29.29 -7.71 -6.87
C ALA A 145 -28.47 -7.47 -8.14
N THR A 146 -29.04 -7.80 -9.29
CA THR A 146 -28.46 -7.57 -10.60
C THR A 146 -28.26 -6.06 -10.72
N THR A 147 -27.07 -5.58 -10.35
CA THR A 147 -26.71 -4.19 -10.57
C THR A 147 -26.79 -4.00 -12.07
N THR A 148 -27.70 -3.15 -12.54
CA THR A 148 -27.83 -2.90 -13.97
C THR A 148 -26.52 -2.30 -14.47
N LEU A 149 -26.13 -2.64 -15.71
CA LEU A 149 -24.91 -2.12 -16.34
C LEU A 149 -24.87 -0.58 -16.28
N THR A 150 -26.02 0.07 -16.47
CA THR A 150 -26.17 1.52 -16.39
C THR A 150 -25.85 2.05 -14.99
N THR A 151 -26.31 1.40 -13.92
CA THR A 151 -25.97 1.78 -12.54
C THR A 151 -24.51 1.51 -12.22
N PHE A 152 -23.92 0.42 -12.74
CA PHE A 152 -22.49 0.14 -12.56
C PHE A 152 -21.59 1.18 -13.24
N LEU A 153 -21.95 1.63 -14.44
CA LEU A 153 -21.16 2.59 -15.22
C LEU A 153 -21.41 4.05 -14.82
N PHE A 154 -22.67 4.41 -14.58
CA PHE A 154 -23.10 5.81 -14.45
C PHE A 154 -23.89 6.11 -13.16
N GLY A 155 -24.02 5.15 -12.25
CA GLY A 155 -24.86 5.30 -11.05
C GLY A 155 -24.36 6.34 -10.05
N SER A 156 -23.07 6.66 -10.05
CA SER A 156 -22.50 7.72 -9.22
C SER A 156 -21.30 8.38 -9.89
N LYS A 157 -20.90 9.56 -9.40
CA LYS A 157 -19.65 10.23 -9.83
C LYS A 157 -18.43 9.32 -9.67
N HIS A 158 -18.42 8.45 -8.66
CA HIS A 158 -17.34 7.50 -8.44
C HIS A 158 -17.31 6.41 -9.52
N ASN A 159 -18.47 5.88 -9.91
CA ASN A 159 -18.57 4.90 -11.00
C ASN A 159 -18.09 5.48 -12.34
N MET A 160 -18.53 6.70 -12.66
CA MET A 160 -18.07 7.41 -13.84
C MET A 160 -16.55 7.63 -13.84
N PHE A 161 -15.98 7.97 -12.68
CA PHE A 161 -14.55 8.13 -12.53
C PHE A 161 -13.78 6.81 -12.69
N GLN A 162 -14.30 5.70 -12.15
CA GLN A 162 -13.71 4.37 -12.34
C GLN A 162 -13.75 3.95 -13.81
N LEU A 163 -14.85 4.22 -14.52
CA LEU A 163 -14.96 3.99 -15.96
C LEU A 163 -13.92 4.82 -16.74
N TYR A 164 -13.80 6.11 -16.40
CA TYR A 164 -12.79 6.99 -16.99
C TYR A 164 -11.36 6.44 -16.80
N GLN A 165 -10.99 6.03 -15.58
CA GLN A 165 -9.69 5.40 -15.33
C GLN A 165 -9.52 4.08 -16.09
N PHE A 166 -10.58 3.28 -16.19
CA PHE A 166 -10.54 2.03 -16.94
C PHE A 166 -10.24 2.27 -18.43
N LEU A 167 -10.87 3.29 -19.04
CA LEU A 167 -10.61 3.68 -20.43
C LEU A 167 -9.17 4.17 -20.62
N LEU A 168 -8.65 4.99 -19.70
CA LEU A 168 -7.24 5.42 -19.73
C LEU A 168 -6.28 4.23 -19.64
N ARG A 169 -6.57 3.26 -18.78
CA ARG A 169 -5.76 2.03 -18.64
C ARG A 169 -5.78 1.19 -19.91
N ILE A 170 -6.91 1.08 -20.61
CA ILE A 170 -6.96 0.41 -21.93
C ILE A 170 -5.99 1.08 -22.91
N LEU A 171 -6.06 2.41 -23.03
CA LEU A 171 -5.17 3.16 -23.92
C LEU A 171 -3.69 3.01 -23.53
N LEU A 172 -3.40 3.01 -22.23
CA LEU A 172 -2.07 2.79 -21.69
C LEU A 172 -1.54 1.39 -22.05
N LEU A 173 -2.35 0.34 -21.90
CA LEU A 173 -1.98 -1.03 -22.25
C LEU A 173 -1.74 -1.20 -23.77
N LEU A 174 -2.52 -0.50 -24.61
CA LEU A 174 -2.30 -0.47 -26.06
C LEU A 174 -0.97 0.20 -26.41
N CYS A 175 -0.63 1.33 -25.75
CA CYS A 175 0.67 1.98 -25.94
C CYS A 175 1.83 1.08 -25.50
N PHE A 176 1.66 0.35 -24.39
CA PHE A 176 2.64 -0.62 -23.93
C PHE A 176 2.88 -1.73 -24.96
N GLY A 177 1.81 -2.34 -25.48
CA GLY A 177 1.91 -3.36 -26.51
C GLY A 177 2.58 -2.85 -27.79
N ASN A 178 2.18 -1.66 -28.26
CA ASN A 178 2.74 -1.06 -29.47
C ASN A 178 4.22 -0.65 -29.32
N PHE A 179 4.70 -0.34 -28.12
CA PHE A 179 6.13 -0.06 -27.90
C PHE A 179 7.00 -1.27 -28.28
N TRP A 180 6.60 -2.47 -27.84
CA TRP A 180 7.33 -3.72 -28.07
C TRP A 180 7.06 -4.33 -29.45
N VAL A 181 5.85 -4.16 -29.97
CA VAL A 181 5.44 -4.62 -31.29
C VAL A 181 4.85 -3.42 -32.05
N PRO A 182 5.70 -2.62 -32.70
CA PRO A 182 5.26 -1.42 -33.40
C PRO A 182 4.36 -1.79 -34.58
N THR A 183 3.08 -1.43 -34.48
CA THR A 183 2.07 -1.71 -35.52
C THR A 183 1.43 -0.42 -36.02
N LEU A 184 0.96 0.41 -35.09
CA LEU A 184 0.22 1.65 -35.36
C LEU A 184 1.07 2.90 -35.17
N LEU A 185 1.95 2.90 -34.17
CA LEU A 185 2.82 4.03 -33.83
C LEU A 185 4.28 3.58 -33.80
N SER A 186 5.21 4.52 -33.96
CA SER A 186 6.62 4.25 -33.69
C SER A 186 6.85 3.98 -32.20
N SER A 187 7.87 3.20 -31.85
CA SER A 187 8.18 2.86 -30.45
C SER A 187 8.36 4.12 -29.59
N SER A 188 9.05 5.14 -30.08
CA SER A 188 9.27 6.39 -29.32
C SER A 188 7.95 7.15 -29.06
N VAL A 189 7.04 7.18 -30.03
CA VAL A 189 5.72 7.82 -29.86
C VAL A 189 4.85 7.01 -28.89
N ALA A 190 4.89 5.68 -28.98
CA ALA A 190 4.19 4.79 -28.06
C ALA A 190 4.71 4.95 -26.63
N TYR A 191 6.03 5.06 -26.45
CA TYR A 191 6.68 5.34 -25.17
C TYR A 191 6.21 6.67 -24.57
N ALA A 192 6.28 7.76 -25.34
CA ALA A 192 5.86 9.08 -24.88
C ALA A 192 4.36 9.11 -24.53
N ASN A 193 3.51 8.46 -25.36
CA ASN A 193 2.07 8.38 -25.11
C ASN A 193 1.74 7.53 -23.88
N PHE A 194 2.47 6.44 -23.63
CA PHE A 194 2.33 5.64 -22.42
C PHE A 194 2.52 6.48 -21.16
N PHE A 195 3.61 7.26 -21.08
CA PHE A 195 3.87 8.11 -19.92
C PHE A 195 2.91 9.29 -19.81
N LYS A 196 2.51 9.92 -20.92
CA LYS A 196 1.46 10.96 -20.92
C LYS A 196 0.14 10.43 -20.37
N LEU A 197 -0.33 9.28 -20.85
CA LEU A 197 -1.56 8.66 -20.38
C LEU A 197 -1.47 8.27 -18.91
N SER A 198 -0.31 7.74 -18.49
CA SER A 198 -0.06 7.44 -17.08
C SER A 198 -0.12 8.70 -16.22
N LEU A 199 0.50 9.80 -16.64
CA LEU A 199 0.43 11.08 -15.94
C LEU A 199 -1.00 11.57 -15.80
N VAL A 200 -1.80 11.52 -16.87
CA VAL A 200 -3.22 11.89 -16.82
C VAL A 200 -4.01 10.97 -15.88
N ASN A 201 -3.75 9.67 -15.91
CA ASN A 201 -4.40 8.70 -15.04
C ASN A 201 -4.11 8.97 -13.55
N HIS A 202 -2.84 9.20 -13.20
CA HIS A 202 -2.46 9.49 -11.82
C HIS A 202 -2.88 10.89 -11.38
N ALA A 203 -2.74 11.92 -12.23
CA ALA A 203 -3.16 13.27 -11.91
C ALA A 203 -4.67 13.35 -11.66
N SER A 204 -5.47 12.67 -12.48
CA SER A 204 -6.92 12.61 -12.29
C SER A 204 -7.30 11.85 -11.01
N PHE A 205 -6.59 10.77 -10.66
CA PHE A 205 -6.77 10.07 -9.38
C PHE A 205 -6.49 10.97 -8.18
N LEU A 206 -5.36 11.69 -8.21
CA LEU A 206 -4.95 12.60 -7.15
C LEU A 206 -5.93 13.77 -7.00
N ALA A 207 -6.39 14.33 -8.12
CA ALA A 207 -7.39 15.39 -8.11
C ALA A 207 -8.75 14.90 -7.58
N PHE A 208 -9.17 13.69 -7.96
CA PHE A 208 -10.41 13.09 -7.45
C PHE A 208 -10.33 12.79 -5.95
N THR A 209 -9.16 12.37 -5.46
CA THR A 209 -8.97 11.93 -4.07
C THR A 209 -8.71 13.08 -3.11
N HIS A 210 -7.83 14.01 -3.48
CA HIS A 210 -7.38 15.11 -2.62
C HIS A 210 -8.07 16.45 -2.93
N GLY A 211 -8.83 16.52 -4.03
CA GLY A 211 -9.46 17.75 -4.49
C GLY A 211 -8.46 18.75 -5.09
N ILE A 212 -8.88 20.02 -5.15
CA ILE A 212 -8.11 21.10 -5.75
C ILE A 212 -6.79 21.31 -5.00
N PRO A 213 -5.64 21.46 -5.70
CA PRO A 213 -4.36 21.79 -5.11
C PRO A 213 -4.41 22.99 -4.17
N LYS A 214 -3.88 22.84 -2.96
CA LYS A 214 -3.76 23.92 -1.97
C LYS A 214 -2.31 24.11 -1.57
N TRP A 215 -1.87 25.36 -1.48
CA TRP A 215 -0.55 25.72 -0.97
C TRP A 215 -0.50 25.64 0.55
N SER A 216 -0.68 24.45 1.10
CA SER A 216 -0.55 24.18 2.54
C SER A 216 0.37 22.99 2.79
N ALA A 217 1.14 23.06 3.89
CA ALA A 217 2.01 21.96 4.30
C ALA A 217 1.21 20.66 4.53
N SER A 218 -0.02 20.76 5.04
CA SER A 218 -0.92 19.61 5.25
C SER A 218 -1.44 18.99 3.95
N TYR A 219 -1.62 19.77 2.89
CA TYR A 219 -1.98 19.25 1.57
C TYR A 219 -0.76 18.57 0.93
N ALA A 220 0.40 19.25 0.94
CA ALA A 220 1.64 18.71 0.39
C ALA A 220 2.04 17.38 1.06
N GLN A 221 1.94 17.29 2.39
CA GLN A 221 2.24 16.07 3.13
C GLN A 221 1.30 14.91 2.73
N ARG A 222 -0.01 15.16 2.62
CA ARG A 222 -0.97 14.13 2.19
C ARG A 222 -0.71 13.66 0.76
N LEU A 223 -0.39 14.59 -0.13
CA LEU A 223 -0.07 14.28 -1.51
C LEU A 223 1.22 13.45 -1.62
N LEU A 224 2.29 13.85 -0.93
CA LEU A 224 3.59 13.16 -0.98
C LEU A 224 3.55 11.74 -0.39
N LEU A 225 2.70 11.51 0.61
CA LEU A 225 2.51 10.19 1.21
C LEU A 225 1.59 9.28 0.37
N ASP A 226 0.92 9.81 -0.66
CA ASP A 226 0.07 9.02 -1.55
C ASP A 226 0.93 8.22 -2.55
N PRO A 227 0.78 6.89 -2.63
CA PRO A 227 1.49 6.07 -3.62
C PRO A 227 1.26 6.50 -5.07
N ALA A 228 0.07 7.04 -5.41
CA ALA A 228 -0.23 7.50 -6.76
C ALA A 228 0.58 8.76 -7.13
N ALA A 229 0.91 9.61 -6.15
CA ALA A 229 1.77 10.77 -6.38
C ALA A 229 3.21 10.35 -6.68
N GLN A 230 3.68 9.26 -6.06
CA GLN A 230 5.01 8.72 -6.35
C GLN A 230 5.13 8.19 -7.77
N LEU A 231 4.11 7.46 -8.25
CA LEU A 231 4.06 7.02 -9.63
C LEU A 231 3.92 8.20 -10.59
N PHE A 232 3.17 9.23 -10.21
CA PHE A 232 3.10 10.47 -10.99
C PHE A 232 4.48 11.11 -11.19
N PHE A 233 5.26 11.28 -10.12
CA PHE A 233 6.62 11.83 -10.23
C PHE A 233 7.57 10.92 -11.00
N PHE A 234 7.47 9.60 -10.82
CA PHE A 234 8.22 8.63 -11.61
C PHE A 234 7.91 8.80 -13.12
N CYS A 235 6.63 8.89 -13.48
CA CYS A 235 6.22 9.09 -14.87
C CYS A 235 6.68 10.43 -15.43
N LEU A 236 6.76 11.48 -14.60
CA LEU A 236 7.22 12.80 -15.01
C LEU A 236 8.71 12.79 -15.37
N VAL A 237 9.51 12.02 -14.64
CA VAL A 237 10.95 11.84 -14.91
C VAL A 237 11.17 11.13 -16.26
N PHE A 238 10.41 10.08 -16.56
CA PHE A 238 10.58 9.28 -17.79
C PHE A 238 9.81 9.79 -19.00
N TRP A 239 8.81 10.67 -18.83
CA TRP A 239 8.12 11.25 -19.98
C TRP A 239 9.05 12.08 -20.87
N VAL A 240 9.97 12.83 -20.25
CA VAL A 240 10.90 13.73 -20.96
C VAL A 240 12.19 13.01 -21.34
N SER A 241 12.37 11.73 -20.96
CA SER A 241 13.58 10.98 -21.27
C SER A 241 13.52 10.29 -22.63
N GLU A 242 14.70 9.92 -23.13
CA GLU A 242 14.81 8.94 -24.22
C GLU A 242 14.11 7.62 -23.86
N PRO A 243 13.60 6.85 -24.84
CA PRO A 243 12.86 5.63 -24.59
C PRO A 243 13.64 4.58 -23.80
N HIS A 244 13.33 4.46 -22.51
CA HIS A 244 13.88 3.43 -21.63
C HIS A 244 12.83 2.36 -21.34
N GLY A 245 12.81 1.27 -22.13
CA GLY A 245 11.75 0.26 -22.09
C GLY A 245 11.50 -0.35 -20.71
N LEU A 246 12.55 -0.54 -19.90
CA LEU A 246 12.40 -1.04 -18.52
C LEU A 246 11.60 -0.10 -17.62
N ALA A 247 11.61 1.21 -17.87
CA ALA A 247 10.86 2.19 -17.08
C ALA A 247 9.34 2.04 -17.25
N MET A 248 8.88 1.44 -18.34
CA MET A 248 7.46 1.18 -18.54
C MET A 248 6.95 0.05 -17.64
N MET A 249 7.83 -0.86 -17.21
CA MET A 249 7.44 -2.09 -16.51
C MET A 249 6.81 -1.85 -15.14
N PRO A 250 7.36 -1.03 -14.23
CA PRO A 250 6.73 -0.78 -12.92
C PRO A 250 5.32 -0.19 -13.06
N VAL A 251 5.14 0.77 -13.97
CA VAL A 251 3.86 1.43 -14.24
C VAL A 251 2.87 0.43 -14.84
N PHE A 252 3.30 -0.34 -15.85
CA PHE A 252 2.47 -1.36 -16.50
C PHE A 252 1.98 -2.41 -15.50
N LEU A 253 2.88 -2.94 -14.68
CA LEU A 253 2.58 -3.95 -13.67
C LEU A 253 1.55 -3.45 -12.65
N LEU A 254 1.68 -2.20 -12.20
CA LEU A 254 0.73 -1.63 -11.23
C LEU A 254 -0.62 -1.33 -11.88
N GLU A 255 -0.65 -0.82 -13.11
CA GLU A 255 -1.90 -0.47 -13.80
C GLU A 255 -2.67 -1.68 -14.32
N ILE A 256 -1.98 -2.73 -14.77
CA ILE A 256 -2.64 -3.95 -15.28
C ILE A 256 -3.45 -4.66 -14.19
N VAL A 257 -3.00 -4.59 -12.93
CA VAL A 257 -3.75 -5.13 -11.78
C VAL A 257 -5.07 -4.39 -11.60
N HIS A 258 -5.06 -3.06 -11.65
CA HIS A 258 -6.27 -2.25 -11.54
C HIS A 258 -7.21 -2.40 -12.75
N TYR A 259 -6.64 -2.58 -13.95
CA TYR A 259 -7.41 -2.91 -15.15
C TYR A 259 -8.18 -4.22 -14.97
N PHE A 260 -7.50 -5.28 -14.55
CA PHE A 260 -8.15 -6.58 -14.31
C PHE A 260 -9.14 -6.54 -13.16
N ALA A 261 -8.89 -5.73 -12.12
CA ALA A 261 -9.85 -5.47 -11.03
C ALA A 261 -11.21 -5.05 -11.58
N TYR A 262 -11.19 -3.99 -12.38
CA TYR A 262 -12.39 -3.39 -12.95
C TYR A 262 -13.03 -4.30 -13.98
N LEU A 263 -12.22 -4.93 -14.84
CA LEU A 263 -12.70 -5.89 -15.83
C LEU A 263 -13.45 -7.05 -15.16
N ASN A 264 -12.91 -7.60 -14.08
CA ASN A 264 -13.58 -8.66 -13.32
C ASN A 264 -14.93 -8.19 -12.73
N SER A 265 -14.99 -6.98 -12.16
CA SER A 265 -16.25 -6.40 -11.68
C SER A 265 -17.26 -6.18 -12.81
N LEU A 266 -16.82 -5.68 -13.97
CA LEU A 266 -17.66 -5.49 -15.15
C LEU A 266 -18.23 -6.82 -15.65
N MET A 267 -17.41 -7.87 -15.68
CA MET A 267 -17.84 -9.20 -16.14
C MET A 267 -18.85 -9.86 -15.20
N GLN A 268 -18.74 -9.62 -13.90
CA GLN A 268 -19.74 -10.05 -12.91
C GLN A 268 -21.09 -9.36 -13.16
N VAL A 269 -21.07 -8.05 -13.43
CA VAL A 269 -22.29 -7.28 -13.75
C VAL A 269 -22.94 -7.74 -15.04
N LEU A 270 -22.15 -8.12 -16.05
CA LEU A 270 -22.65 -8.67 -17.31
C LEU A 270 -23.13 -10.12 -17.22
N GLY A 271 -23.01 -10.77 -16.06
CA GLY A 271 -23.34 -12.20 -15.91
C GLY A 271 -22.40 -13.13 -16.68
N LEU A 272 -21.24 -12.63 -17.12
CA LEU A 272 -20.27 -13.36 -17.94
C LEU A 272 -19.17 -14.04 -17.11
N SER A 273 -19.19 -13.90 -15.78
CA SER A 273 -18.15 -14.44 -14.88
C SER A 273 -17.95 -15.94 -15.02
N ASP A 274 -19.01 -16.70 -15.33
CA ASP A 274 -18.96 -18.15 -15.48
C ASP A 274 -18.78 -18.64 -16.92
N SER A 275 -18.74 -17.73 -17.88
CA SER A 275 -18.64 -18.10 -19.29
C SER A 275 -17.32 -18.80 -19.61
N SER A 276 -17.39 -19.77 -20.53
CA SER A 276 -16.25 -20.60 -20.93
C SER A 276 -15.07 -19.77 -21.42
N VAL A 277 -15.33 -18.65 -22.09
CA VAL A 277 -14.30 -17.71 -22.59
C VAL A 277 -13.47 -17.14 -21.44
N VAL A 278 -14.11 -16.78 -20.33
CA VAL A 278 -13.46 -16.17 -19.16
C VAL A 278 -12.62 -17.17 -18.42
N LYS A 279 -13.13 -18.39 -18.26
CA LYS A 279 -12.38 -19.52 -17.71
C LYS A 279 -11.18 -19.86 -18.60
N ILE A 280 -11.31 -19.81 -19.92
CA ILE A 280 -10.21 -20.04 -20.87
C ILE A 280 -9.15 -18.93 -20.80
N VAL A 281 -9.53 -17.65 -20.84
CA VAL A 281 -8.58 -16.53 -20.76
C VAL A 281 -7.84 -16.55 -19.40
N THR A 282 -8.57 -16.79 -18.32
CA THR A 282 -7.98 -16.89 -16.98
C THR A 282 -7.01 -18.07 -16.87
N SER A 283 -7.42 -19.26 -17.33
CA SER A 283 -6.61 -20.48 -17.19
C SER A 283 -5.45 -20.59 -18.19
N LYS A 284 -5.62 -20.14 -19.43
CA LYS A 284 -4.64 -20.33 -20.52
C LYS A 284 -3.72 -19.14 -20.74
N ALA A 285 -4.11 -17.92 -20.36
CA ALA A 285 -3.28 -16.73 -20.55
C ALA A 285 -2.81 -16.15 -19.21
N LEU A 286 -3.74 -15.89 -18.28
CA LEU A 286 -3.41 -15.18 -17.05
C LEU A 286 -2.65 -16.05 -16.04
N VAL A 287 -3.08 -17.29 -15.79
CA VAL A 287 -2.41 -18.23 -14.86
C VAL A 287 -0.95 -18.54 -15.26
N PRO A 288 -0.58 -18.83 -16.51
CA PRO A 288 0.82 -19.08 -16.87
C PRO A 288 1.69 -17.81 -16.79
N LEU A 289 1.19 -16.66 -17.21
CA LEU A 289 1.88 -15.37 -17.04
C LEU A 289 2.11 -15.05 -15.55
N THR A 290 1.12 -15.31 -14.71
CA THR A 290 1.22 -15.05 -13.27
C THR A 290 2.05 -16.10 -12.52
N ALA A 291 2.10 -17.35 -12.99
CA ALA A 291 3.00 -18.38 -12.46
C ALA A 291 4.48 -18.02 -12.70
N LEU A 292 4.81 -17.47 -13.88
CA LEU A 292 6.15 -16.94 -14.18
C LEU A 292 6.56 -15.82 -13.22
N VAL A 293 5.60 -14.97 -12.85
CA VAL A 293 5.79 -13.77 -12.02
C VAL A 293 5.82 -14.09 -10.51
N ILE A 294 5.03 -15.07 -10.05
CA ILE A 294 4.84 -15.35 -8.61
C ILE A 294 5.83 -16.40 -8.09
N SER A 295 6.35 -17.28 -8.97
CA SER A 295 7.30 -18.37 -8.65
C SER A 295 6.90 -19.19 -7.41
N ASP A 296 5.59 -19.43 -7.23
CA ASP A 296 5.06 -20.16 -6.08
C ASP A 296 4.41 -21.48 -6.54
N PRO A 297 4.90 -22.64 -6.06
CA PRO A 297 4.41 -23.96 -6.48
C PRO A 297 2.96 -24.22 -6.07
N SER A 298 2.43 -23.52 -5.04
CA SER A 298 1.04 -23.63 -4.62
C SER A 298 0.07 -22.86 -5.54
N PHE A 299 0.58 -21.94 -6.36
CA PHE A 299 -0.24 -21.00 -7.13
C PHE A 299 -1.27 -21.67 -8.06
N PRO A 300 -0.95 -22.74 -8.82
CA PRO A 300 -1.92 -23.39 -9.69
C PRO A 300 -3.12 -23.99 -8.94
N ALA A 301 -2.90 -24.47 -7.71
CA ALA A 301 -3.91 -25.12 -6.87
C ALA A 301 -4.85 -24.13 -6.15
N LEU A 302 -4.54 -22.84 -6.15
CA LEU A 302 -5.37 -21.83 -5.50
C LEU A 302 -6.68 -21.57 -6.26
N SER A 303 -7.73 -21.22 -5.51
CA SER A 303 -8.99 -20.73 -6.08
C SER A 303 -8.77 -19.42 -6.85
N THR A 304 -9.64 -19.11 -7.81
CA THR A 304 -9.52 -17.89 -8.64
C THR A 304 -9.38 -16.63 -7.79
N ARG A 305 -10.18 -16.49 -6.72
CA ARG A 305 -10.10 -15.35 -5.80
C ARG A 305 -8.77 -15.29 -5.04
N ALA A 306 -8.26 -16.44 -4.58
CA ALA A 306 -6.98 -16.51 -3.87
C ALA A 306 -5.79 -16.21 -4.80
N LYS A 307 -5.85 -16.63 -6.07
CA LYS A 307 -4.88 -16.26 -7.11
C LYS A 307 -4.80 -14.74 -7.29
N TRP A 308 -5.95 -14.08 -7.39
CA TRP A 308 -6.01 -12.62 -7.49
C TRP A 308 -5.43 -11.95 -6.25
N ALA A 309 -5.83 -12.34 -5.04
CA ALA A 309 -5.30 -11.77 -3.80
C ALA A 309 -3.78 -11.90 -3.70
N LYS A 310 -3.23 -13.04 -4.13
CA LYS A 310 -1.78 -13.27 -4.19
C LYS A 310 -1.09 -12.41 -5.24
N LEU A 311 -1.73 -12.19 -6.39
CA LEU A 311 -1.22 -11.29 -7.42
C LEU A 311 -1.16 -9.83 -6.91
N TYR A 312 -2.22 -9.35 -6.26
CA TYR A 312 -2.27 -8.00 -5.68
C TYR A 312 -1.14 -7.72 -4.69
N THR A 313 -0.75 -8.73 -3.92
CA THR A 313 0.30 -8.58 -2.90
C THR A 313 1.70 -8.71 -3.49
N ARG A 314 1.88 -9.52 -4.55
CA ARG A 314 3.22 -9.76 -5.15
C ARG A 314 3.61 -8.72 -6.19
N VAL A 315 2.67 -8.19 -6.96
CA VAL A 315 2.97 -7.26 -8.06
C VAL A 315 3.68 -5.99 -7.59
N PRO A 316 3.27 -5.31 -6.50
CA PRO A 316 4.01 -4.15 -5.98
C PRO A 316 5.45 -4.47 -5.58
N GLN A 317 5.71 -5.67 -5.05
CA GLN A 317 7.07 -6.11 -4.71
C GLN A 317 7.94 -6.28 -5.95
N ILE A 318 7.38 -6.82 -7.04
CA ILE A 318 8.10 -7.02 -8.30
C ILE A 318 8.37 -5.67 -8.98
N ALA A 319 7.38 -4.79 -9.01
CA ALA A 319 7.56 -3.42 -9.48
C ALA A 319 8.68 -2.70 -8.72
N ALA A 320 8.72 -2.85 -7.38
CA ALA A 320 9.78 -2.29 -6.55
C ALA A 320 11.18 -2.88 -6.85
N ASN A 321 11.29 -4.18 -7.11
CA ASN A 321 12.55 -4.79 -7.54
C ASN A 321 13.03 -4.24 -8.89
N ILE A 322 12.11 -4.01 -9.82
CA ILE A 322 12.42 -3.41 -11.12
C ILE A 322 12.83 -1.94 -10.96
N ASP A 323 12.19 -1.17 -10.07
CA ASP A 323 12.62 0.20 -9.73
C ASP A 323 14.08 0.21 -9.27
N VAL A 324 14.46 -0.67 -8.33
CA VAL A 324 15.86 -0.77 -7.89
C VAL A 324 16.77 -1.11 -9.07
N ALA A 325 16.38 -2.08 -9.91
CA ALA A 325 17.16 -2.46 -11.09
C ALA A 325 17.37 -1.31 -12.08
N ILE A 326 16.34 -0.49 -12.34
CA ILE A 326 16.44 0.72 -13.17
C ILE A 326 17.46 1.69 -12.58
N GLY A 327 17.43 1.91 -11.26
CA GLY A 327 18.40 2.80 -10.60
C GLY A 327 19.84 2.39 -10.82
N PHE A 328 20.14 1.10 -10.74
CA PHE A 328 21.47 0.56 -11.05
C PHE A 328 21.78 0.58 -12.55
N ALA A 329 20.81 0.26 -13.42
CA ALA A 329 21.00 0.31 -14.87
C ALA A 329 21.41 1.71 -15.32
N LEU A 330 20.74 2.76 -14.80
CA LEU A 330 21.09 4.16 -15.08
C LEU A 330 22.48 4.53 -14.57
N LEU A 331 22.96 3.94 -13.46
CA LEU A 331 24.33 4.14 -13.00
C LEU A 331 25.35 3.53 -13.97
N PHE A 332 25.09 2.34 -14.50
CA PHE A 332 25.95 1.73 -15.52
C PHE A 332 25.89 2.46 -16.86
N GLU A 333 24.74 3.02 -17.22
CA GLU A 333 24.57 3.85 -18.42
C GLU A 333 25.43 5.12 -18.38
N MET A 334 25.87 5.57 -17.20
CA MET A 334 26.87 6.65 -17.10
C MET A 334 28.27 6.26 -17.61
N LEU A 335 28.56 4.97 -17.71
CA LEU A 335 29.79 4.47 -18.33
C LEU A 335 29.70 4.50 -19.86
N THR A 336 28.49 4.69 -20.43
CA THR A 336 28.29 4.87 -21.88
C THR A 336 28.25 6.36 -22.26
N PRO A 337 28.65 6.73 -23.50
CA PRO A 337 28.68 8.12 -23.95
C PRO A 337 27.31 8.79 -24.08
N SER A 338 26.21 8.03 -24.01
CA SER A 338 24.83 8.53 -23.94
C SER A 338 24.53 9.09 -22.55
N ARG A 339 25.07 10.28 -22.26
CA ARG A 339 24.94 10.90 -20.93
C ARG A 339 23.56 11.49 -20.72
N ASN A 340 22.79 10.96 -19.77
CA ASN A 340 21.64 11.64 -19.18
C ASN A 340 21.80 11.78 -17.66
N PHE A 341 22.83 12.52 -17.25
CA PHE A 341 23.15 12.76 -15.84
C PHE A 341 21.97 13.37 -15.06
N LEU A 342 21.20 14.25 -15.71
CA LEU A 342 20.02 14.86 -15.10
C LEU A 342 18.94 13.80 -14.80
N LEU A 343 18.66 12.90 -15.73
CA LEU A 343 17.72 11.78 -15.52
C LEU A 343 18.15 10.92 -14.33
N LEU A 344 19.43 10.59 -14.24
CA LEU A 344 19.97 9.82 -13.11
C LEU A 344 19.72 10.54 -11.79
N VAL A 345 20.10 11.82 -11.68
CA VAL A 345 19.92 12.59 -10.45
C VAL A 345 18.44 12.67 -10.06
N LEU A 346 17.56 13.02 -11.01
CA LEU A 346 16.12 13.12 -10.75
C LEU A 346 15.53 11.76 -10.35
N TYR A 347 15.91 10.69 -11.04
CA TYR A 347 15.46 9.34 -10.73
C TYR A 347 15.85 8.92 -9.32
N TRP A 348 17.10 9.14 -8.92
CA TRP A 348 17.58 8.79 -7.58
C TRP A 348 16.92 9.64 -6.48
N GLN A 349 16.56 10.91 -6.75
CA GLN A 349 15.75 11.69 -5.81
C GLN A 349 14.34 11.11 -5.65
N VAL A 350 13.67 10.74 -6.75
CA VAL A 350 12.36 10.08 -6.70
C VAL A 350 12.47 8.74 -5.96
N LEU A 351 13.49 7.94 -6.26
CA LEU A 351 13.72 6.64 -5.63
C LEU A 351 13.96 6.79 -4.12
N ARG A 352 14.71 7.80 -3.69
CA ARG A 352 14.93 8.11 -2.28
C ARG A 352 13.63 8.46 -1.55
N VAL A 353 12.80 9.34 -2.12
CA VAL A 353 11.51 9.70 -1.51
C VAL A 353 10.59 8.47 -1.44
N ARG A 354 10.56 7.66 -2.50
CA ARG A 354 9.78 6.41 -2.53
C ARG A 354 10.27 5.40 -1.50
N TYR A 355 11.58 5.33 -1.26
CA TYR A 355 12.17 4.42 -0.27
C TYR A 355 11.70 4.74 1.16
N MET A 356 11.56 6.03 1.49
CA MET A 356 11.09 6.46 2.81
C MET A 356 9.63 6.06 3.10
N ILE A 357 8.84 5.79 2.06
CA ILE A 357 7.39 5.61 2.18
C ILE A 357 6.96 4.18 1.85
N SER A 358 7.55 3.54 0.85
CA SER A 358 7.12 2.23 0.34
C SER A 358 7.85 1.07 1.04
N PRO A 359 7.16 0.21 1.81
CA PRO A 359 7.78 -0.94 2.46
C PRO A 359 8.31 -1.96 1.44
N HIS A 360 7.66 -2.08 0.28
CA HIS A 360 8.08 -2.99 -0.79
C HIS A 360 9.43 -2.59 -1.38
N LEU A 361 9.68 -1.27 -1.50
CA LEU A 361 10.95 -0.75 -2.00
C LEU A 361 12.06 -0.96 -0.97
N GLN A 362 11.77 -0.76 0.32
CA GLN A 362 12.73 -1.09 1.37
C GLN A 362 13.11 -2.57 1.34
N GLU A 363 12.12 -3.46 1.17
CA GLU A 363 12.37 -4.90 1.06
C GLU A 363 13.17 -5.25 -0.21
N ALA A 364 12.93 -4.56 -1.32
CA ALA A 364 13.71 -4.73 -2.54
C ALA A 364 15.21 -4.43 -2.32
N PHE A 365 15.52 -3.33 -1.62
CA PHE A 365 16.90 -3.00 -1.25
C PHE A 365 17.50 -4.01 -0.25
N ARG A 366 16.72 -4.50 0.73
CA ARG A 366 17.19 -5.54 1.67
C ARG A 366 17.52 -6.84 0.93
N SER A 367 16.63 -7.27 0.04
CA SER A 367 16.79 -8.46 -0.79
C SER A 367 18.02 -8.35 -1.71
N LEU A 368 18.20 -7.18 -2.33
CA LEU A 368 19.41 -6.89 -3.11
C LEU A 368 20.68 -6.99 -2.26
N HIS A 369 20.68 -6.37 -1.07
CA HIS A 369 21.81 -6.44 -0.14
C HIS A 369 22.14 -7.89 0.25
N ALA A 370 21.12 -8.70 0.58
CA ALA A 370 21.29 -10.12 0.90
C ALA A 370 21.85 -10.92 -0.28
N THR A 371 21.42 -10.61 -1.50
CA THR A 371 21.93 -11.24 -2.73
C THR A 371 23.40 -10.91 -2.95
N ILE A 372 23.78 -9.64 -2.76
CA ILE A 372 25.18 -9.19 -2.85
C ILE A 372 26.03 -9.90 -1.79
N LEU A 373 25.57 -9.99 -0.54
CA LEU A 373 26.29 -10.70 0.52
C LEU A 373 26.47 -12.19 0.19
N THR A 374 25.44 -12.84 -0.34
CA THR A 374 25.51 -14.24 -0.74
C THR A 374 26.54 -14.44 -1.85
N PHE A 375 26.60 -13.51 -2.82
CA PHE A 375 27.58 -13.53 -3.88
C PHE A 375 29.01 -13.30 -3.36
N VAL A 376 29.20 -12.27 -2.53
CA VAL A 376 30.49 -11.89 -1.94
C VAL A 376 31.05 -13.01 -1.07
N ASN A 377 30.20 -13.69 -0.30
CA ASN A 377 30.60 -14.79 0.58
C ASN A 377 30.65 -16.14 -0.14
N SER A 378 30.36 -16.19 -1.44
CA SER A 378 30.43 -17.43 -2.20
C SER A 378 31.90 -17.87 -2.39
N PRO A 379 32.22 -19.17 -2.32
CA PRO A 379 33.59 -19.67 -2.48
C PRO A 379 34.17 -19.44 -3.88
N ARG A 380 33.35 -18.99 -4.83
CA ARG A 380 33.74 -18.67 -6.21
C ARG A 380 34.00 -17.17 -6.42
N CYS A 381 33.77 -16.33 -5.41
CA CYS A 381 33.98 -14.89 -5.51
C CYS A 381 35.45 -14.53 -5.25
N PRO A 382 36.11 -13.73 -6.12
CA PRO A 382 37.44 -13.19 -5.83
C PRO A 382 37.47 -12.41 -4.52
N ALA A 383 38.43 -12.69 -3.63
CA ALA A 383 38.56 -12.05 -2.31
C ALA A 383 38.61 -10.51 -2.38
N VAL A 384 39.12 -9.97 -3.48
CA VAL A 384 39.17 -8.52 -3.76
C VAL A 384 37.76 -7.90 -3.73
N ILE A 385 36.75 -8.57 -4.28
CA ILE A 385 35.38 -8.05 -4.35
C ILE A 385 34.80 -7.93 -2.93
N GLY A 386 35.04 -8.92 -2.06
CA GLY A 386 34.58 -8.87 -0.68
C GLY A 386 35.25 -7.77 0.15
N ILE A 387 36.55 -7.56 -0.05
CA ILE A 387 37.28 -6.47 0.62
C ILE A 387 36.77 -5.10 0.16
N VAL A 388 36.59 -4.91 -1.15
CA VAL A 388 36.07 -3.64 -1.71
C VAL A 388 34.65 -3.39 -1.20
N TYR A 389 33.78 -4.40 -1.22
CA TYR A 389 32.43 -4.30 -0.72
C TYR A 389 32.38 -3.94 0.76
N GLY A 390 33.17 -4.62 1.61
CA GLY A 390 33.23 -4.33 3.05
C GLY A 390 33.70 -2.91 3.36
N LYS A 391 34.71 -2.41 2.63
CA LYS A 391 35.18 -1.01 2.75
C LYS A 391 34.10 -0.02 2.32
N LEU A 392 33.45 -0.26 1.18
CA LEU A 392 32.38 0.59 0.66
C LEU A 392 31.19 0.65 1.63
N TYR A 393 30.76 -0.51 2.14
CA TYR A 393 29.67 -0.61 3.11
C TYR A 393 30.00 0.14 4.41
N ALA A 394 31.20 -0.05 4.97
CA ALA A 394 31.63 0.65 6.18
C ALA A 394 31.71 2.17 5.97
N PHE A 395 32.14 2.62 4.80
CA PHE A 395 32.17 4.04 4.46
C PHE A 395 30.76 4.63 4.36
N ILE A 396 29.84 3.96 3.67
CA ILE A 396 28.43 4.39 3.54
C ILE A 396 27.73 4.41 4.90
N SER A 397 27.93 3.38 5.73
CA SER A 397 27.37 3.33 7.09
C SER A 397 27.84 4.51 7.94
N LYS A 398 29.15 4.81 7.91
CA LYS A 398 29.71 5.97 8.64
C LYS A 398 29.15 7.30 8.17
N MET A 399 28.89 7.47 6.88
CA MET A 399 28.24 8.69 6.37
C MET A 399 26.79 8.81 6.87
N GLY A 400 26.06 7.69 6.93
CA GLY A 400 24.73 7.64 7.53
C GLY A 400 24.73 8.03 9.02
N ASP A 401 25.65 7.44 9.80
CA ASP A 401 25.79 7.71 11.23
C ASP A 401 26.23 9.15 11.52
N ALA A 402 27.15 9.71 10.71
CA ALA A 402 27.60 11.09 10.84
C ALA A 402 26.47 12.10 10.55
N ALA A 403 25.64 11.83 9.53
CA ALA A 403 24.47 12.64 9.24
C ALA A 403 23.42 12.55 10.36
N ALA A 404 23.23 11.37 10.96
CA ALA A 404 22.35 11.16 12.12
C ALA A 404 22.81 11.94 13.36
N GLN A 405 24.12 11.93 13.63
CA GLN A 405 24.73 12.65 14.74
C GLN A 405 24.66 14.18 14.56
N GLN A 406 24.82 14.70 13.34
CA GLN A 406 24.67 16.14 13.07
C GLN A 406 23.23 16.63 13.24
N GLN A 407 22.22 15.82 12.90
CA GLN A 407 20.82 16.16 13.16
C GLN A 407 20.46 16.09 14.64
N ALA A 408 21.09 15.19 15.41
CA ALA A 408 20.92 15.13 16.86
C ALA A 408 21.58 16.33 17.58
N ALA A 409 22.72 16.83 17.09
CA ALA A 409 23.42 17.97 17.68
C ALA A 409 22.79 19.34 17.34
N GLY A 410 22.08 19.45 16.22
CA GLY A 410 21.38 20.68 15.80
C GLY A 410 19.99 20.90 16.40
N ALA A 411 19.43 19.92 17.11
CA ALA A 411 18.05 19.93 17.60
C ALA A 411 17.86 20.61 18.98
N GLY A 412 18.67 21.64 19.27
CA GLY A 412 18.56 22.46 20.49
C GLY A 412 17.50 23.58 20.43
N GLY A 413 16.75 23.71 19.34
CA GLY A 413 15.74 24.76 19.21
C GLY A 413 14.68 24.46 18.15
N LEU A 414 13.44 24.24 18.60
CA LEU A 414 12.21 24.40 17.83
C LEU A 414 12.14 23.70 16.46
N ALA A 415 11.89 22.38 16.46
CA ALA A 415 10.90 21.70 15.62
C ALA A 415 11.16 20.18 15.59
N SER A 416 10.35 19.42 16.33
CA SER A 416 10.20 17.98 16.12
C SER A 416 9.47 17.74 14.80
N ARG A 417 10.20 17.63 13.69
CA ARG A 417 9.70 17.12 12.40
C ARG A 417 10.65 16.08 11.82
N CYS A 418 10.09 14.89 11.58
CA CYS A 418 10.56 13.86 10.65
C CYS A 418 11.93 13.21 10.94
N ASN A 419 11.95 12.26 11.88
CA ASN A 419 12.89 11.14 11.84
C ASN A 419 12.30 10.02 10.97
N VAL A 420 13.02 9.57 9.95
CA VAL A 420 13.60 8.20 9.82
C VAL A 420 14.64 8.28 8.70
N MET A 421 15.92 8.08 9.06
CA MET A 421 17.06 7.94 8.15
C MET A 421 17.14 6.56 7.52
#